data_AF-A0A6G3SD77-F1
#
_entry.id   AF-A0A6G3SD77-F1
#
_cell.length_a   1.000
_cell.length_b   1.000
_cell.length_c   1.000
_cell.angle_alpha   90.00
_cell.angle_beta   90.00
_cell.angle_gamma   90.00
#
_symmetry.space_group_name_H-M   'P 1'
#
loop_
_entity.id
_entity.type
_entity.pdbx_description
1 polymer ?
#
loop_
_entity_poly.entity_id
_entity_poly.type
_entity_poly.pdbx_seq_one_letter_code
_entity_poly.pdbx_strand_id
1 'polypeptide(L)'
;RPDTAFNEAGFDSLTSVELRNRLREATALKLPATLVFDHPTPQALARYLRAEIAVEEASPADAVLAGLAGLEAVIGSAGPDPQARERITARLRELLRAAEAAGDTDAAGADASDAGDLENASDEELFALFERLD
;
A
#
# COMPACT_ATOMS: atom_id res chain seq x y z
N ARG A 1 -15.97 -7.86 -28.81
CA ARG A 1 -15.96 -9.16 -28.10
C ARG A 1 -14.64 -9.24 -27.33
N PRO A 2 -14.65 -9.23 -26.00
CA PRO A 2 -13.42 -9.14 -25.20
C PRO A 2 -12.51 -10.38 -25.34
N ASP A 3 -13.09 -11.50 -25.76
CA ASP A 3 -12.40 -12.79 -25.91
C ASP A 3 -12.02 -13.11 -27.37
N THR A 4 -12.41 -12.26 -28.33
CA THR A 4 -11.99 -12.44 -29.73
C THR A 4 -10.53 -12.08 -29.87
N ALA A 5 -9.76 -12.94 -30.51
CA ALA A 5 -8.35 -12.70 -30.70
C ALA A 5 -8.12 -11.51 -31.64
N PHE A 6 -7.05 -10.75 -31.43
CA PHE A 6 -6.75 -9.55 -32.22
C PHE A 6 -6.62 -9.88 -33.71
N ASN A 7 -6.02 -11.01 -34.07
CA ASN A 7 -5.92 -11.48 -35.46
C ASN A 7 -7.30 -11.77 -36.09
N GLU A 8 -8.22 -12.38 -35.36
CA GLU A 8 -9.60 -12.63 -35.79
C GLU A 8 -10.39 -11.32 -35.92
N ALA A 9 -10.02 -10.30 -35.13
CA ALA A 9 -10.57 -8.95 -35.22
C ALA A 9 -9.93 -8.10 -36.34
N GLY A 10 -8.98 -8.64 -37.11
CA GLY A 10 -8.32 -7.97 -38.23
C GLY A 10 -7.07 -7.17 -37.86
N PHE A 11 -6.48 -7.40 -36.69
CA PHE A 11 -5.17 -6.82 -36.37
C PHE A 11 -4.06 -7.53 -37.15
N ASP A 12 -3.19 -6.71 -37.71
CA ASP A 12 -1.95 -7.07 -38.38
C ASP A 12 -0.74 -6.54 -37.60
N SER A 13 0.46 -6.71 -38.16
CA SER A 13 1.70 -6.24 -37.52
C SER A 13 1.74 -4.73 -37.31
N LEU A 14 1.16 -3.93 -38.20
CA LEU A 14 1.20 -2.46 -38.12
C LEU A 14 0.24 -1.95 -37.03
N THR A 15 -1.00 -2.40 -37.08
CA THR A 15 -2.04 -2.05 -36.09
C THR A 15 -1.69 -2.55 -34.69
N SER A 16 -0.97 -3.67 -34.57
CA SER A 16 -0.43 -4.16 -33.29
C SER A 16 0.64 -3.21 -32.71
N VAL A 17 1.51 -2.68 -33.56
CA VAL A 17 2.54 -1.70 -33.16
C VAL A 17 1.90 -0.37 -32.77
N GLU A 18 0.89 0.09 -33.51
CA GLU A 18 0.13 1.31 -33.18
C GLU A 18 -0.60 1.18 -31.85
N LEU A 19 -1.29 0.06 -31.61
CA LEU A 19 -1.95 -0.23 -30.33
C LEU A 19 -0.94 -0.17 -29.18
N ARG A 20 0.21 -0.86 -29.31
CA ARG A 20 1.27 -0.84 -28.30
C ARG A 20 1.78 0.59 -28.05
N ASN A 21 1.99 1.38 -29.10
CA ASN A 21 2.48 2.75 -28.95
C ASN A 21 1.47 3.64 -28.19
N ARG A 22 0.17 3.52 -28.52
CA ARG A 22 -0.91 4.23 -27.81
C ARG A 22 -1.01 3.80 -26.34
N LEU A 23 -0.89 2.50 -26.07
CA LEU A 23 -0.90 1.98 -24.71
C LEU A 23 0.31 2.46 -23.91
N ARG A 24 1.50 2.48 -24.50
CA ARG A 24 2.72 3.03 -23.88
C ARG A 24 2.53 4.50 -23.52
N GLU A 25 1.95 5.30 -24.41
CA GLU A 25 1.66 6.71 -24.17
C GLU A 25 0.63 6.91 -23.05
N ALA A 26 -0.43 6.12 -23.04
CA ALA A 26 -1.51 6.24 -22.05
C ALA A 26 -1.11 5.73 -20.65
N THR A 27 -0.23 4.73 -20.57
CA THR A 27 0.10 4.04 -19.30
C THR A 27 1.51 4.37 -18.79
N ALA A 28 2.34 5.04 -19.58
CA ALA A 28 3.78 5.25 -19.33
C ALA A 28 4.60 3.95 -19.13
N LEU A 29 4.01 2.78 -19.38
CA LEU A 29 4.68 1.48 -19.22
C LEU A 29 5.62 1.18 -20.41
N LYS A 30 6.73 0.50 -20.11
CA LYS A 30 7.61 -0.07 -21.15
C LYS A 30 7.01 -1.39 -21.67
N LEU A 31 6.18 -1.29 -22.70
CA LEU A 31 5.50 -2.45 -23.27
C LEU A 31 6.35 -3.17 -24.35
N PRO A 32 6.47 -4.51 -24.30
CA PRO A 32 7.22 -5.28 -25.30
C PRO A 32 6.57 -5.24 -26.69
N ALA A 33 7.36 -5.46 -27.74
CA ALA A 33 6.85 -5.53 -29.11
C ALA A 33 5.95 -6.74 -29.38
N THR A 34 6.09 -7.78 -28.57
CA THR A 34 5.34 -9.03 -28.65
C THR A 34 4.01 -8.99 -27.88
N LEU A 35 3.67 -7.87 -27.24
CA LEU A 35 2.54 -7.73 -26.32
C LEU A 35 1.21 -8.30 -26.86
N VAL A 36 0.88 -8.03 -28.12
CA VAL A 36 -0.36 -8.50 -28.77
C VAL A 36 -0.32 -10.00 -29.07
N PHE A 37 0.87 -10.58 -29.22
CA PHE A 37 1.05 -12.03 -29.39
C PHE A 37 1.07 -12.77 -28.05
N ASP A 38 1.67 -12.17 -27.03
CA ASP A 38 1.71 -12.71 -25.65
C ASP A 38 0.33 -12.63 -24.98
N HIS A 39 -0.47 -11.62 -25.35
CA HIS A 39 -1.82 -11.39 -24.86
C HIS A 39 -2.80 -11.21 -26.03
N PRO A 40 -3.25 -12.32 -26.65
CA PRO A 40 -3.91 -12.30 -27.96
C PRO A 40 -5.34 -11.78 -27.93
N THR A 41 -5.95 -11.58 -26.76
CA THR A 41 -7.30 -11.03 -26.63
C THR A 41 -7.29 -9.71 -25.87
N PRO A 42 -8.24 -8.79 -26.16
CA PRO A 42 -8.41 -7.56 -25.38
C PRO A 42 -8.52 -7.82 -23.86
N GLN A 43 -9.21 -8.89 -23.45
CA GLN A 43 -9.34 -9.24 -22.03
C GLN A 43 -8.00 -9.66 -21.40
N ALA A 44 -7.20 -10.48 -22.09
CA ALA A 44 -5.89 -10.91 -21.60
C ALA A 44 -4.94 -9.70 -21.48
N LEU A 45 -4.94 -8.83 -22.48
CA LEU A 45 -4.13 -7.62 -22.49
C LEU A 45 -4.52 -6.65 -21.38
N ALA A 46 -5.82 -6.42 -21.16
CA ALA A 46 -6.30 -5.58 -20.07
C ALA A 46 -5.89 -6.12 -18.69
N ARG A 47 -5.91 -7.44 -18.51
CA ARG A 47 -5.46 -8.09 -17.26
C ARG A 47 -3.96 -7.88 -17.02
N TYR A 48 -3.14 -8.05 -18.05
CA TYR A 48 -1.71 -7.77 -17.99
C TYR A 48 -1.43 -6.31 -17.64
N LEU A 49 -2.06 -5.37 -18.35
CA LEU A 49 -1.88 -3.94 -18.09
C LEU A 49 -2.32 -3.56 -16.67
N ARG A 50 -3.40 -4.15 -16.15
CA ARG A 50 -3.84 -3.93 -14.76
C ARG A 50 -2.81 -4.41 -13.74
N ALA A 51 -2.05 -5.47 -14.04
CA ALA A 51 -0.99 -5.95 -13.16
C ALA A 51 0.29 -5.10 -13.25
N GLU A 52 0.62 -4.58 -14.44
CA GLU A 52 1.82 -3.77 -14.68
C GLU A 52 1.68 -2.30 -14.29
N ILE A 53 0.46 -1.74 -14.42
CA ILE A 53 0.17 -0.43 -13.85
C ILE A 53 0.25 -0.63 -12.35
N ALA A 54 1.36 -0.17 -11.76
CA ALA A 54 1.48 -0.02 -10.33
C ALA A 54 0.31 0.83 -9.87
N VAL A 55 -0.75 0.17 -9.41
CA VAL A 55 -1.59 0.77 -8.41
C VAL A 55 -0.66 0.82 -7.21
N GLU A 56 -0.07 1.98 -6.94
CA GLU A 56 0.12 2.32 -5.53
C GLU A 56 -1.30 2.19 -4.96
N GLU A 57 -1.63 1.00 -4.45
CA GLU A 57 -2.85 0.81 -3.69
C GLU A 57 -2.68 1.78 -2.55
N ALA A 58 -3.35 2.93 -2.69
CA ALA A 58 -3.27 4.01 -1.73
C ALA A 58 -3.46 3.37 -0.37
N SER A 59 -2.37 3.36 0.39
CA SER A 59 -2.39 2.66 1.65
C SER A 59 -3.45 3.33 2.52
N PRO A 60 -4.00 2.63 3.51
CA PRO A 60 -4.83 3.27 4.52
C PRO A 60 -4.16 4.52 5.11
N ALA A 61 -2.83 4.54 5.20
CA ALA A 61 -2.06 5.71 5.61
C ALA A 61 -2.15 6.87 4.61
N ASP A 62 -2.05 6.62 3.29
CA ASP A 62 -2.18 7.65 2.26
C ASP A 62 -3.55 8.32 2.28
N ALA A 63 -4.61 7.53 2.50
CA ALA A 63 -5.97 8.07 2.65
C ALA A 63 -6.10 8.97 3.89
N VAL A 64 -5.48 8.58 5.02
CA VAL A 64 -5.45 9.40 6.24
C VAL A 64 -4.66 10.69 6.01
N LEU A 65 -3.49 10.62 5.40
CA LEU A 65 -2.65 11.80 5.11
C LEU A 65 -3.36 12.77 4.17
N ALA A 66 -4.04 12.28 3.13
CA ALA A 66 -4.85 13.12 2.25
C ALA A 66 -6.00 13.82 3.00
N GLY A 67 -6.67 13.10 3.92
CA GLY A 67 -7.71 13.67 4.78
C GLY A 67 -7.19 14.79 5.69
N LEU A 68 -6.00 14.61 6.28
CA LEU A 68 -5.37 15.61 7.13
C LEU A 68 -4.98 16.88 6.35
N ALA A 69 -4.47 16.73 5.13
CA ALA A 69 -4.16 17.87 4.26
C ALA A 69 -5.41 18.71 3.93
N GLY A 70 -6.54 18.05 3.67
CA GLY A 70 -7.82 18.75 3.49
C GLY A 70 -8.30 19.46 4.76
N LEU A 71 -8.12 18.84 5.92
CA LEU A 71 -8.51 19.41 7.21
C LEU A 71 -7.68 20.66 7.55
N GLU A 72 -6.37 20.66 7.27
CA GLU A 72 -5.49 21.81 7.47
C GLU A 72 -6.01 23.06 6.73
N ALA A 73 -6.41 22.90 5.47
CA ALA A 73 -6.98 23.99 4.67
C ALA A 73 -8.28 24.55 5.28
N VAL A 74 -9.16 23.67 5.77
CA VAL A 74 -10.43 24.07 6.41
C VAL A 74 -10.20 24.76 7.75
N ILE A 75 -9.27 24.26 8.58
CA ILE A 75 -8.92 24.89 9.86
C ILE A 75 -8.39 26.31 9.64
N GLY A 76 -7.55 26.52 8.62
CA GLY A 76 -7.08 27.85 8.24
C GLY A 76 -8.23 28.82 7.93
N SER A 77 -9.31 28.34 7.31
CA SER A 77 -10.50 29.14 6.99
C SER A 77 -11.38 29.46 8.21
N ALA A 78 -11.34 28.65 9.27
CA ALA A 78 -12.10 28.84 10.51
C ALA A 78 -11.46 29.87 11.47
N GLY A 79 -10.36 30.51 11.05
CA GLY A 79 -9.43 31.31 11.85
C GLY A 79 -9.97 32.39 12.82
N PRO A 80 -11.15 33.03 12.63
CA PRO A 80 -11.57 34.09 13.55
C PRO A 80 -12.31 33.62 14.82
N ASP A 81 -12.84 32.39 14.90
CA ASP A 81 -13.64 31.94 16.07
C ASP A 81 -12.77 31.25 17.15
N PRO A 82 -12.58 31.86 18.35
CA PRO A 82 -11.81 31.26 19.43
C PRO A 82 -12.42 29.96 19.98
N GLN A 83 -13.75 29.86 20.07
CA GLN A 83 -14.40 28.65 20.57
C GLN A 83 -14.31 27.51 19.56
N ALA A 84 -14.41 27.81 18.25
CA ALA A 84 -14.16 26.81 17.21
C ALA A 84 -12.73 26.25 17.30
N ARG A 85 -11.72 27.11 17.47
CA ARG A 85 -10.32 26.68 17.62
C ARG A 85 -10.12 25.76 18.82
N GLU A 86 -10.74 26.07 19.97
CA GLU A 86 -10.67 25.23 21.17
C GLU A 86 -11.28 23.85 20.93
N ARG A 87 -12.48 23.79 20.33
CA ARG A 87 -13.15 22.53 19.98
C ARG A 87 -12.33 21.69 18.99
N ILE A 88 -11.79 22.31 17.94
CA ILE A 88 -10.95 21.66 16.94
C ILE A 88 -9.70 21.06 17.60
N THR A 89 -9.02 21.84 18.45
CA THR A 89 -7.81 21.40 19.14
C THR A 89 -8.10 20.22 20.08
N ALA A 90 -9.19 20.28 20.84
CA ALA A 90 -9.60 19.18 21.71
C ALA A 90 -9.82 17.88 20.91
N ARG A 91 -10.49 17.96 19.76
CA ARG A 91 -10.74 16.80 18.90
C ARG A 91 -9.47 16.22 18.28
N LEU A 92 -8.53 17.05 17.83
CA LEU A 92 -7.25 16.59 17.29
C LEU A 92 -6.42 15.83 18.34
N ARG A 93 -6.43 16.30 19.59
CA ARG A 93 -5.75 15.59 20.70
C ARG A 93 -6.38 14.23 21.00
N GLU A 94 -7.69 14.09 20.85
CA GLU A 94 -8.36 12.79 20.98
C GLU A 94 -7.98 11.83 19.85
N LEU A 95 -7.91 12.32 18.61
CA LEU A 95 -7.50 11.50 17.46
C LEU A 95 -6.04 11.06 17.58
N LEU A 96 -5.14 11.93 18.05
CA LEU A 96 -3.74 11.57 18.31
C LEU A 96 -3.63 10.45 19.34
N ARG A 97 -4.32 10.59 20.49
CA ARG A 97 -4.35 9.55 21.53
C ARG A 97 -4.87 8.21 21.00
N ALA A 98 -5.88 8.23 20.14
CA ALA A 98 -6.42 7.01 19.54
C ALA A 98 -5.43 6.35 18.56
N ALA A 99 -4.67 7.15 17.80
CA ALA A 99 -3.66 6.63 16.87
C ALA A 99 -2.47 6.00 17.61
N GLU A 100 -2.00 6.62 18.70
CA GLU A 100 -0.94 6.08 19.56
C GLU A 100 -1.34 4.72 20.15
N ALA A 101 -2.55 4.61 20.70
CA ALA A 101 -3.06 3.36 21.26
C ALA A 101 -3.20 2.23 20.22
N ALA A 102 -3.51 2.56 18.97
CA ALA A 102 -3.58 1.59 17.89
C ALA A 102 -2.19 1.02 17.55
N GLY A 103 -1.14 1.85 17.59
CA GLY A 103 0.24 1.42 17.34
C GLY A 103 0.83 0.56 18.47
N ASP A 104 0.47 0.84 19.72
CA ASP A 104 0.92 0.03 20.87
C ASP A 104 0.37 -1.40 20.85
N THR A 105 -0.81 -1.59 20.24
CA THR A 105 -1.44 -2.91 20.11
C THR A 105 -0.68 -3.82 19.13
N ASP A 106 -0.10 -3.25 18.08
CA ASP A 106 0.74 -3.98 17.11
C ASP A 106 2.14 -4.31 17.69
N ALA A 107 2.70 -3.44 18.55
CA ALA A 107 3.97 -3.68 19.22
C ALA A 107 3.91 -4.84 20.25
N ALA A 108 2.80 -4.96 20.99
CA ALA A 108 2.59 -6.06 21.94
C ALA A 108 2.45 -7.45 21.26
N GLY A 109 2.13 -7.50 19.96
CA GLY A 109 2.09 -8.74 19.18
C GLY A 109 3.47 -9.21 18.67
N ALA A 110 4.45 -8.30 18.57
CA ALA A 110 5.79 -8.63 18.08
C ALA A 110 6.74 -9.15 19.19
N ASP A 111 6.54 -8.70 20.42
CA ASP A 111 7.42 -9.03 21.57
C ASP A 111 7.06 -10.37 22.25
N ALA A 112 5.89 -10.93 21.95
CA ALA A 112 5.45 -12.22 22.52
C ALA A 112 6.20 -13.46 21.97
N SER A 113 7.13 -13.27 21.04
CA SER A 113 7.93 -14.37 20.46
C SER A 113 9.35 -14.53 21.02
N ASP A 114 9.82 -13.58 21.85
CA ASP A 114 11.19 -13.63 22.42
C ASP A 114 11.22 -13.51 23.96
N ALA A 115 10.15 -13.05 24.61
CA ALA A 115 10.09 -12.94 26.08
C ALA A 115 9.85 -14.29 26.82
N GLY A 116 9.55 -15.37 26.10
CA GLY A 116 9.21 -16.67 26.69
C GLY A 116 10.40 -17.54 27.14
N ASP A 117 11.62 -17.22 26.68
CA ASP A 117 12.78 -18.12 26.85
C ASP A 117 13.57 -17.88 28.16
N LEU A 118 13.33 -16.77 28.87
CA LEU A 118 14.01 -16.47 30.14
C LEU A 118 13.20 -16.85 31.39
N GLU A 119 11.87 -16.77 31.34
CA GLU A 119 11.02 -17.08 32.51
C GLU A 119 10.69 -18.58 32.65
N ASN A 120 10.97 -19.40 31.63
CA ASN A 120 10.70 -20.85 31.64
C ASN A 120 11.97 -21.70 31.47
N ALA A 121 13.15 -21.08 31.50
CA ALA A 121 14.42 -21.78 31.53
C ALA A 121 14.46 -22.70 32.76
N SER A 122 14.79 -23.97 32.54
CA SER A 122 14.96 -24.90 33.65
C SER A 122 16.18 -24.52 34.48
N ASP A 123 16.17 -24.76 35.79
CA ASP A 123 17.32 -24.46 36.67
C ASP A 123 18.62 -25.08 36.10
N GLU A 124 18.54 -26.24 35.46
CA GLU A 124 19.66 -26.92 34.79
C GLU A 124 20.33 -26.06 33.69
N GLU A 125 19.55 -25.28 32.94
CA GLU A 125 20.03 -24.42 31.84
C GLU A 125 20.66 -23.13 32.36
N LEU A 126 20.13 -22.58 33.46
CA LEU A 126 20.74 -21.45 34.17
C LEU A 126 22.11 -21.82 34.75
N PHE A 127 22.24 -23.02 35.33
CA PHE A 127 23.51 -23.52 35.86
C PHE A 127 24.55 -23.79 34.76
N ALA A 128 24.13 -24.32 33.60
CA ALA A 128 25.01 -24.53 32.45
C ALA A 128 25.59 -23.23 31.85
N LEU A 129 24.92 -22.09 32.04
CA LEU A 129 25.40 -20.78 31.59
C LEU A 129 26.59 -20.28 32.44
N PHE A 130 26.61 -20.60 33.73
CA PHE A 130 27.69 -20.22 34.64
C PHE A 130 28.96 -21.07 34.47
N GLU A 131 28.84 -22.37 34.18
CA GLU A 131 30.00 -23.23 33.91
C GLU A 131 30.74 -22.91 32.60
N ARG A 132 30.10 -22.17 31.67
CA ARG A 132 30.74 -21.75 30.42
C ARG A 132 31.57 -20.46 30.55
N LEU A 133 31.62 -19.87 31.74
CA LEU A 133 32.37 -18.65 32.02
C LEU A 133 33.64 -18.84 32.87
N ASP A 134 33.97 -20.08 33.23
CA ASP A 134 35.28 -20.51 33.77
C ASP A 134 36.00 -21.45 32.77
#